data_AF-A0A950A5L3-F1
#
_entry.id   AF-A0A950A5L3-F1
#
_cell.length_a   1.000
_cell.length_b   1.000
_cell.length_c   1.000
_cell.angle_alpha   90.00
_cell.angle_beta   90.00
_cell.angle_gamma   90.00
#
_symmetry.space_group_name_H-M   'P 1'
#
loop_
_entity.id
_entity.type
_entity.pdbx_description
1 polymer ?
#
loop_
_entity_poly.entity_id
_entity_poly.type
_entity_poly.pdbx_seq_one_letter_code
_entity_poly.pdbx_strand_id
1 'polypeptide(L)'
;VLHLDTPMLFALGFLTMFTLGGISGVMLAMIPFDIHVSQTYFIVAHIHYVLFGGSLFTIFAGVYYWFPKMTGRMYDERLGKWHFWLTFIFFNLTFGPMHLIGIQGMPRRVAEYADKFAAWNLFISISAFILGASTLIFLYNIAVSWRGGPRAPSNPWRALTLEWQVSSPPPIFNFDAVPTVVGGPYEYGVPGAVHGIFKTPAEAQRVTAGAFRTPPSQESHT
;
A
#
# COMPACT_ATOMS: atom_id res chain seq x y z
N VAL A 1 -16.86 -4.56 -10.95
CA VAL A 1 -15.83 -5.05 -11.89
C VAL A 1 -14.48 -4.75 -11.27
N LEU A 2 -13.55 -5.70 -11.24
CA LEU A 2 -12.21 -5.48 -10.68
C LEU A 2 -11.32 -4.82 -11.74
N HIS A 3 -10.71 -3.68 -11.42
CA HIS A 3 -9.75 -3.00 -12.29
C HIS A 3 -8.33 -3.36 -11.86
N LEU A 4 -7.56 -3.99 -12.75
CA LEU A 4 -6.18 -4.42 -12.51
C LEU A 4 -5.19 -3.30 -12.86
N ASP A 5 -5.38 -2.17 -12.19
CA ASP A 5 -4.43 -1.05 -12.19
C ASP A 5 -3.31 -1.32 -11.20
N THR A 6 -2.20 -0.60 -11.35
CA THR A 6 -0.96 -0.79 -10.59
C THR A 6 -1.20 -0.84 -9.06
N PRO A 7 -2.00 0.06 -8.44
CA PRO A 7 -2.27 -0.01 -7.00
C PRO A 7 -2.95 -1.32 -6.58
N MET A 8 -3.90 -1.80 -7.40
CA MET A 8 -4.60 -3.07 -7.16
C MET A 8 -3.65 -4.26 -7.29
N LEU A 9 -2.76 -4.25 -8.28
CA LEU A 9 -1.76 -5.31 -8.45
C LEU A 9 -0.85 -5.40 -7.23
N PHE A 10 -0.34 -4.27 -6.72
CA PHE A 10 0.47 -4.26 -5.51
C PHE A 10 -0.31 -4.71 -4.26
N ALA A 11 -1.59 -4.34 -4.14
CA ALA A 11 -2.45 -4.82 -3.06
C ALA A 11 -2.68 -6.35 -3.11
N LEU A 12 -2.89 -6.92 -4.29
CA LEU A 12 -3.00 -8.37 -4.49
C LEU A 12 -1.66 -9.08 -4.26
N GLY A 13 -0.56 -8.46 -4.67
CA GLY A 13 0.80 -8.92 -4.38
C GLY A 13 1.07 -8.99 -2.89
N PHE A 14 0.68 -7.95 -2.15
CA PHE A 14 0.70 -7.94 -0.68
C PHE A 14 -0.05 -9.13 -0.09
N LEU A 15 -1.32 -9.33 -0.47
CA LEU A 15 -2.11 -10.45 0.07
C LEU A 15 -1.42 -11.79 -0.17
N THR A 16 -0.87 -11.99 -1.37
CA THR A 16 -0.15 -13.22 -1.71
C THR A 16 1.10 -13.40 -0.85
N MET A 17 1.99 -12.41 -0.82
CA MET A 17 3.27 -12.52 -0.10
C MET A 17 3.07 -12.60 1.42
N PHE A 18 2.16 -11.81 1.96
CA PHE A 18 1.85 -11.82 3.39
C PHE A 18 1.22 -13.14 3.82
N THR A 19 0.38 -13.75 2.98
CA THR A 19 -0.18 -15.09 3.27
C THR A 19 0.92 -16.15 3.31
N LEU A 20 1.83 -16.15 2.34
CA LEU A 20 2.98 -17.08 2.33
C LEU A 20 3.90 -16.88 3.54
N GLY A 21 4.17 -15.61 3.90
CA GLY A 21 4.92 -15.27 5.11
C GLY A 21 4.20 -15.67 6.40
N GLY A 22 2.88 -15.53 6.44
CA GLY A 22 2.05 -15.97 7.56
C GLY A 22 2.11 -17.48 7.77
N ILE A 23 2.05 -18.26 6.68
CA ILE A 23 2.22 -19.72 6.73
C ILE A 23 3.59 -20.09 7.32
N SER A 24 4.69 -19.47 6.86
CA SER A 24 6.02 -19.74 7.44
C SER A 24 6.15 -19.24 8.88
N GLY A 25 5.40 -18.21 9.27
CA GLY A 25 5.31 -17.74 10.65
C GLY A 25 4.65 -18.73 11.58
N VAL A 26 3.55 -19.35 11.15
CA VAL A 26 2.91 -20.46 11.90
C VAL A 26 3.88 -21.63 12.06
N MET A 27 4.70 -21.92 11.03
CA MET A 27 5.73 -22.95 11.15
C MET A 27 6.79 -22.61 12.20
N LEU A 28 7.26 -21.36 12.25
CA LEU A 28 8.20 -20.88 13.27
C LEU A 28 7.60 -20.81 14.68
N ALA A 29 6.28 -20.71 14.81
CA ALA A 29 5.61 -20.79 16.10
C ALA A 29 5.64 -22.20 16.70
N MET A 30 5.90 -23.24 15.89
CA MET A 30 6.05 -24.61 16.37
C MET A 30 7.45 -24.83 16.92
N ILE A 31 7.56 -24.99 18.25
CA ILE A 31 8.83 -25.25 18.96
C ILE A 31 9.72 -26.31 18.29
N PRO A 32 9.23 -27.53 17.93
CA PRO A 32 10.12 -28.54 17.34
C PRO A 32 10.66 -28.14 15.97
N PHE A 33 9.90 -27.33 15.21
CA PHE A 33 10.36 -26.82 13.93
C PHE A 33 11.36 -25.68 14.12
N ASP A 34 11.06 -24.73 15.01
CA ASP A 34 11.94 -23.59 15.29
C ASP A 34 13.30 -24.06 15.80
N ILE A 35 13.39 -25.06 16.68
CA ILE A 35 14.68 -25.60 17.14
C ILE A 35 15.59 -25.98 15.95
N HIS A 36 15.02 -26.53 14.87
CA HIS A 36 15.78 -26.94 13.69
C HIS A 36 16.15 -25.77 12.78
N VAL A 37 15.25 -24.81 12.57
CA VAL A 37 15.48 -23.69 11.63
C VAL A 37 15.88 -22.38 12.33
N SER A 38 16.06 -22.42 13.65
CA SER A 38 16.49 -21.25 14.42
C SER A 38 17.85 -20.81 13.93
N GLN A 39 18.02 -19.50 13.81
CA GLN A 39 19.25 -18.89 13.28
C GLN A 39 19.63 -19.31 11.85
N THR A 40 18.72 -19.89 11.05
CA THR A 40 18.99 -20.18 9.64
C THR A 40 18.40 -19.12 8.70
N TYR A 41 18.67 -19.28 7.41
CA TYR A 41 18.05 -18.49 6.35
C TYR A 41 16.53 -18.62 6.31
N PHE A 42 15.93 -19.63 6.95
CA PHE A 42 14.47 -19.75 7.00
C PHE A 42 13.82 -18.57 7.72
N ILE A 43 14.39 -18.12 8.85
CA ILE A 43 13.89 -16.95 9.57
C ILE A 43 14.10 -15.67 8.74
N VAL A 44 15.24 -15.59 8.02
CA VAL A 44 15.50 -14.46 7.12
C VAL A 44 14.43 -14.39 6.05
N ALA A 45 14.11 -15.53 5.41
CA ALA A 45 13.06 -15.62 4.42
C ALA A 45 11.69 -15.22 4.98
N HIS A 46 11.29 -15.79 6.12
CA HIS A 46 10.04 -15.47 6.79
C HIS A 46 9.86 -13.96 7.04
N ILE A 47 10.85 -13.33 7.68
CA ILE A 47 10.79 -11.89 8.00
C ILE A 47 10.69 -11.06 6.72
N HIS A 48 11.37 -11.43 5.63
CA HIS A 48 11.24 -10.67 4.38
C HIS A 48 9.87 -10.85 3.73
N TYR A 49 9.28 -12.05 3.75
CA TYR A 49 7.91 -12.25 3.25
C TYR A 49 6.87 -11.42 4.03
N VAL A 50 7.01 -11.31 5.35
CA VAL A 50 6.06 -10.54 6.18
C VAL A 50 6.37 -9.05 6.17
N LEU A 51 7.63 -8.64 6.33
CA LEU A 51 7.99 -7.23 6.44
C LEU A 51 8.10 -6.55 5.08
N PHE A 52 8.86 -7.12 4.14
CA PHE A 52 9.00 -6.55 2.80
C PHE A 52 7.75 -6.86 1.96
N GLY A 53 7.34 -8.13 1.91
CA GLY A 53 6.13 -8.55 1.21
C GLY A 53 4.85 -7.92 1.80
N GLY A 54 4.82 -7.70 3.12
CA GLY A 54 3.73 -7.02 3.81
C GLY A 54 3.76 -5.49 3.64
N SER A 55 4.82 -4.87 4.12
CA SER A 55 4.89 -3.40 4.24
C SER A 55 5.28 -2.72 2.94
N LEU A 56 6.26 -3.25 2.19
CA LEU A 56 6.76 -2.53 1.02
C LEU A 56 5.78 -2.59 -0.16
N PHE A 57 5.12 -3.73 -0.38
CA PHE A 57 4.07 -3.82 -1.40
C PHE A 57 2.89 -2.90 -1.10
N THR A 58 2.48 -2.76 0.17
CA THR A 58 1.41 -1.83 0.57
C THR A 58 1.86 -0.37 0.48
N ILE A 59 3.11 -0.07 0.81
CA ILE A 59 3.70 1.27 0.57
C ILE A 59 3.67 1.60 -0.92
N PHE A 60 4.11 0.70 -1.81
CA PHE A 60 4.04 0.95 -3.25
C PHE A 60 2.61 1.08 -3.76
N ALA A 61 1.69 0.22 -3.30
CA ALA A 61 0.27 0.36 -3.60
C ALA A 61 -0.25 1.76 -3.21
N GLY A 62 0.07 2.20 -2.00
CA GLY A 62 -0.31 3.51 -1.47
C GLY A 62 0.31 4.65 -2.28
N VAL A 63 1.60 4.57 -2.61
CA VAL A 63 2.27 5.58 -3.44
C VAL A 63 1.57 5.68 -4.79
N TYR A 64 1.35 4.58 -5.52
CA TYR A 64 0.65 4.65 -6.80
C TYR A 64 -0.80 5.15 -6.68
N TYR A 65 -1.49 4.76 -5.60
CA TYR A 65 -2.86 5.19 -5.36
C TYR A 65 -2.98 6.69 -5.08
N TRP A 66 -2.15 7.23 -4.19
CA TRP A 66 -2.21 8.64 -3.77
C TRP A 66 -1.29 9.56 -4.57
N PHE A 67 -0.42 9.05 -5.45
CA PHE A 67 0.41 9.88 -6.33
C PHE A 67 -0.37 10.95 -7.11
N PRO A 68 -1.48 10.61 -7.81
CA PRO A 68 -2.28 11.64 -8.49
C PRO A 68 -2.94 12.62 -7.53
N LYS A 69 -3.25 12.19 -6.30
CA LYS A 69 -3.83 13.06 -5.28
C LYS A 69 -2.85 14.10 -4.77
N MET A 70 -1.61 13.69 -4.52
CA MET A 70 -0.57 14.56 -3.95
C MET A 70 0.04 15.48 -5.02
N THR A 71 0.23 15.00 -6.25
CA THR A 71 0.96 15.74 -7.29
C THR A 71 0.06 16.36 -8.36
N GLY A 72 -1.20 15.94 -8.44
CA GLY A 72 -2.12 16.34 -9.52
C GLY A 72 -1.76 15.74 -10.88
N ARG A 73 -0.89 14.72 -10.93
CA ARG A 73 -0.43 14.09 -12.17
C ARG A 73 -0.53 12.58 -12.11
N MET A 74 -0.84 11.98 -13.26
CA MET A 74 -0.87 10.53 -13.41
C MET A 74 0.52 9.97 -13.68
N TYR A 75 0.82 8.83 -13.08
CA TYR A 75 2.02 8.05 -13.37
C TYR A 75 1.81 7.20 -14.64
N ASP A 76 2.90 6.69 -15.23
CA ASP A 76 2.81 5.77 -16.36
C ASP A 76 2.42 4.37 -15.87
N GLU A 77 1.21 3.93 -16.24
CA GLU A 77 0.64 2.65 -15.85
C GLU A 77 1.43 1.45 -16.42
N ARG A 78 2.06 1.57 -17.59
CA ARG A 78 2.89 0.49 -18.15
C ARG A 78 4.16 0.30 -17.33
N LEU A 79 4.82 1.40 -16.98
CA LEU A 79 6.01 1.35 -16.11
C LEU A 79 5.65 0.87 -14.70
N GLY A 80 4.47 1.26 -14.19
CA GLY A 80 3.93 0.75 -12.91
C GLY A 80 3.76 -0.77 -12.91
N LYS A 81 3.19 -1.32 -13.99
CA LYS A 81 3.05 -2.78 -14.16
C LYS A 81 4.39 -3.50 -14.30
N TRP A 82 5.36 -2.91 -15.00
CA TRP A 82 6.72 -3.46 -15.07
C TRP A 82 7.39 -3.49 -13.70
N HIS A 83 7.30 -2.40 -12.94
CA HIS A 83 7.79 -2.35 -11.57
C HIS A 83 7.13 -3.42 -10.70
N PHE A 84 5.81 -3.61 -10.81
CA PHE A 84 5.10 -4.68 -10.10
C PHE A 84 5.63 -6.07 -10.44
N TRP A 85 5.65 -6.44 -11.73
CA TRP A 85 6.02 -7.80 -12.13
C TRP A 85 7.46 -8.15 -11.80
N LEU A 86 8.39 -7.22 -12.03
CA LEU A 86 9.79 -7.42 -11.65
C LEU A 86 9.92 -7.58 -10.14
N THR A 87 9.28 -6.72 -9.36
CA THR A 87 9.32 -6.82 -7.89
C THR A 87 8.69 -8.12 -7.42
N PHE A 88 7.52 -8.50 -7.92
CA PHE A 88 6.81 -9.72 -7.52
C PHE A 88 7.61 -10.99 -7.84
N ILE A 89 8.12 -11.11 -9.07
CA ILE A 89 8.85 -12.30 -9.51
C ILE A 89 10.19 -12.39 -8.76
N PHE A 90 11.01 -11.34 -8.83
CA PHE A 90 12.35 -11.40 -8.27
C PHE A 90 12.37 -11.41 -6.74
N PHE A 91 11.36 -10.86 -6.08
CA PHE A 91 11.17 -11.06 -4.64
C PHE A 91 11.04 -12.55 -4.29
N ASN A 92 10.22 -13.31 -5.02
CA ASN A 92 10.08 -14.75 -4.78
C ASN A 92 11.35 -15.51 -5.17
N LEU A 93 12.05 -15.10 -6.22
CA LEU A 93 13.32 -15.75 -6.60
C LEU A 93 14.45 -15.45 -5.61
N THR A 94 14.43 -14.31 -4.91
CA THR A 94 15.39 -13.98 -3.86
C THR A 94 15.07 -14.71 -2.56
N PHE A 95 13.86 -14.56 -2.03
CA PHE A 95 13.54 -15.03 -0.68
C PHE A 95 12.89 -16.42 -0.64
N GLY A 96 12.26 -16.87 -1.71
CA GLY A 96 11.69 -18.21 -1.81
C GLY A 96 12.74 -19.29 -1.58
N PRO A 97 13.86 -19.31 -2.34
CA PRO A 97 14.94 -20.28 -2.14
C PRO A 97 15.58 -20.24 -0.75
N MET A 98 15.55 -19.10 -0.05
CA MET A 98 16.08 -18.99 1.31
C MET A 98 15.35 -19.90 2.30
N HIS A 99 14.05 -20.20 2.10
CA HIS A 99 13.35 -21.20 2.90
C HIS A 99 13.95 -22.60 2.70
N LEU A 100 14.26 -22.96 1.45
CA LEU A 100 14.83 -24.28 1.12
C LEU A 100 16.21 -24.48 1.73
N ILE A 101 17.14 -23.54 1.50
CA ILE A 101 18.50 -23.65 2.04
C ILE A 101 18.54 -23.41 3.56
N GLY A 102 17.57 -22.68 4.11
CA GLY A 102 17.38 -22.55 5.55
C GLY A 102 17.00 -23.88 6.22
N ILE A 103 16.15 -24.69 5.60
CA ILE A 103 15.85 -26.06 6.06
C ILE A 103 17.07 -26.96 5.91
N GLN A 104 17.91 -26.75 4.89
CA GLN A 104 19.15 -27.53 4.71
C GLN A 104 20.28 -27.13 5.69
N GLY A 105 20.02 -26.18 6.59
CA GLY A 105 20.91 -25.78 7.66
C GLY A 105 21.87 -24.65 7.32
N MET A 106 21.59 -23.83 6.29
CA MET A 106 22.41 -22.64 6.04
C MET A 106 22.19 -21.58 7.13
N PRO A 107 23.21 -21.27 7.96
CA PRO A 107 23.08 -20.30 9.04
C PRO A 107 22.98 -18.87 8.52
N ARG A 108 22.27 -18.01 9.23
CA ARG A 108 22.25 -16.57 8.97
C ARG A 108 23.51 -15.90 9.55
N ARG A 109 23.88 -14.73 9.02
CA ARG A 109 24.98 -13.89 9.53
C ARG A 109 26.37 -14.56 9.46
N VAL A 110 26.63 -15.29 8.38
CA VAL A 110 27.94 -15.85 8.07
C VAL A 110 28.51 -15.18 6.84
N ALA A 111 29.83 -14.93 6.84
CA ALA A 111 30.54 -14.38 5.68
C ALA A 111 30.94 -15.47 4.68
N GLU A 112 31.18 -16.69 5.18
CA GLU A 112 31.58 -17.86 4.40
C GLU A 112 30.63 -19.02 4.69
N TYR A 113 30.39 -19.87 3.70
CA TYR A 113 29.44 -20.98 3.76
C TYR A 113 29.97 -22.17 2.97
N ALA A 114 29.43 -23.36 3.26
CA ALA A 114 29.82 -24.58 2.55
C ALA A 114 29.47 -24.52 1.05
N ASP A 115 30.34 -25.11 0.21
CA ASP A 115 30.23 -25.10 -1.26
C ASP A 115 28.88 -25.60 -1.80
N LYS A 116 28.23 -26.53 -1.08
CA LYS A 116 26.89 -27.03 -1.44
C LYS A 116 25.83 -25.93 -1.56
N PHE A 117 26.03 -24.77 -0.92
CA PHE A 117 25.12 -23.63 -0.96
C PHE A 117 25.53 -22.57 -1.99
N ALA A 118 26.67 -22.72 -2.68
CA ALA A 118 27.20 -21.69 -3.57
C ALA A 118 26.26 -21.37 -4.74
N ALA A 119 25.74 -22.39 -5.42
CA ALA A 119 24.82 -22.20 -6.55
C ALA A 119 23.54 -21.46 -6.14
N TRP A 120 22.96 -21.81 -4.98
CA TRP A 120 21.78 -21.15 -4.46
C TRP A 120 22.05 -19.69 -4.07
N ASN A 121 23.15 -19.41 -3.39
CA ASN A 121 23.50 -18.04 -3.01
C ASN A 121 23.81 -17.16 -4.23
N LEU A 122 24.44 -17.71 -5.26
CA LEU A 122 24.65 -17.00 -6.53
C LEU A 122 23.31 -16.65 -7.19
N PHE A 123 22.39 -17.62 -7.29
CA PHE A 123 21.06 -17.39 -7.85
C PHE A 123 20.25 -16.33 -7.08
N ILE A 124 20.27 -16.44 -5.74
CA ILE A 124 19.62 -15.48 -4.84
C ILE A 124 20.22 -14.09 -5.03
N SER A 125 21.54 -13.98 -5.15
CA SER A 125 22.24 -12.70 -5.33
C SER A 125 21.87 -12.03 -6.64
N ILE A 126 21.88 -12.78 -7.75
CA ILE A 126 21.46 -12.27 -9.06
C ILE A 126 20.01 -11.78 -8.99
N SER A 127 19.12 -12.57 -8.38
CA SER A 127 17.72 -12.19 -8.21
C SER A 127 17.56 -10.93 -7.34
N ALA A 128 18.37 -10.79 -6.28
CA ALA A 128 18.34 -9.63 -5.40
C ALA A 128 18.82 -8.34 -6.10
N PHE A 129 19.83 -8.43 -6.96
CA PHE A 129 20.25 -7.28 -7.77
C PHE A 129 19.17 -6.85 -8.76
N ILE A 130 18.46 -7.79 -9.38
CA ILE A 130 17.36 -7.46 -10.29
C ILE A 130 16.17 -6.87 -9.53
N LEU A 131 15.87 -7.38 -8.33
CA LEU A 131 14.90 -6.79 -7.41
C LEU A 131 15.31 -5.35 -7.02
N GLY A 132 16.59 -5.10 -6.75
CA GLY A 132 17.09 -3.74 -6.53
C GLY A 132 16.89 -2.84 -7.75
N ALA A 133 17.15 -3.36 -8.95
CA ALA A 133 16.97 -2.65 -10.21
C ALA A 133 15.49 -2.32 -10.50
N SER A 134 14.52 -3.14 -10.04
CA SER A 134 13.09 -2.82 -10.19
C SER A 134 12.72 -1.51 -9.49
N THR A 135 13.40 -1.19 -8.39
CA THR A 135 13.20 0.07 -7.65
C THR A 135 13.64 1.28 -8.47
N LEU A 136 14.62 1.14 -9.37
CA LEU A 136 15.02 2.22 -10.27
C LEU A 136 13.91 2.57 -11.28
N ILE A 137 13.17 1.57 -11.75
CA ILE A 137 12.01 1.78 -12.64
C ILE A 137 10.93 2.57 -11.92
N PHE A 138 10.68 2.25 -10.64
CA PHE A 138 9.79 3.01 -9.78
C PHE A 138 10.22 4.47 -9.64
N LEU A 139 11.46 4.71 -9.23
CA LEU A 139 11.99 6.06 -9.04
C LEU A 139 11.93 6.88 -10.33
N TYR A 140 12.27 6.26 -11.46
CA TYR A 140 12.18 6.88 -12.77
C TYR A 140 10.73 7.27 -13.11
N ASN A 141 9.77 6.34 -12.94
CA ASN A 141 8.35 6.59 -13.23
C ASN A 141 7.83 7.78 -12.41
N ILE A 142 8.06 7.76 -11.09
CA ILE A 142 7.62 8.82 -10.19
C ILE A 142 8.26 10.17 -10.54
N ALA A 143 9.57 10.21 -10.79
CA ALA A 143 10.29 11.45 -11.09
C ALA A 143 9.85 12.09 -12.43
N VAL A 144 9.70 11.26 -13.48
CA VAL A 144 9.27 11.74 -14.80
C VAL A 144 7.81 12.16 -14.77
N SER A 145 6.92 11.37 -14.17
CA SER A 145 5.50 11.70 -14.07
C SER A 145 5.24 12.92 -13.21
N TRP A 146 6.04 13.16 -12.17
CA TRP A 146 5.93 14.38 -11.39
C TRP A 146 6.32 15.62 -12.23
N ARG A 147 7.36 15.53 -13.06
CA ARG A 147 7.85 16.65 -13.89
C ARG A 147 7.10 16.87 -15.21
N GLY A 148 6.52 15.84 -15.81
CA GLY A 148 5.85 15.95 -17.11
C GLY A 148 4.64 15.03 -17.34
N GLY A 149 4.15 14.32 -16.32
CA GLY A 149 3.01 13.41 -16.46
C GLY A 149 1.69 14.11 -16.81
N PRO A 150 0.72 13.40 -17.41
CA PRO A 150 -0.60 13.93 -17.70
C PRO A 150 -1.29 14.46 -16.43
N ARG A 151 -2.09 15.53 -16.56
CA ARG A 151 -2.89 16.05 -15.44
C ARG A 151 -3.91 14.99 -14.99
N ALA A 152 -3.92 14.71 -13.70
CA ALA A 152 -4.87 13.76 -13.12
C ALA A 152 -6.26 14.40 -12.97
N PRO A 153 -7.35 13.66 -13.18
CA PRO A 153 -8.67 14.08 -12.72
C PRO A 153 -8.71 14.13 -11.19
N SER A 154 -9.73 14.79 -10.62
CA SER A 154 -9.94 14.82 -9.16
C SER A 154 -10.06 13.40 -8.57
N ASN A 155 -10.76 12.51 -9.28
CA ASN A 155 -11.00 11.13 -8.88
C ASN A 155 -10.70 10.14 -10.02
N PRO A 156 -9.43 9.74 -10.23
CA PRO A 156 -9.06 8.78 -11.27
C PRO A 156 -9.59 7.37 -10.99
N TRP A 157 -9.81 7.03 -9.71
CA TRP A 157 -10.16 5.67 -9.27
C TRP A 157 -11.65 5.44 -9.09
N ARG A 158 -12.48 6.48 -9.27
CA ARG A 158 -13.92 6.47 -8.94
C ARG A 158 -14.18 5.99 -7.50
N ALA A 159 -13.28 6.34 -6.59
CA ALA A 159 -13.38 6.00 -5.18
C ALA A 159 -14.45 6.86 -4.50
N LEU A 160 -15.14 6.29 -3.51
CA LEU A 160 -16.23 6.95 -2.80
C LEU A 160 -15.77 7.69 -1.54
N THR A 161 -14.57 7.40 -1.05
CA THR A 161 -14.01 8.02 0.16
C THR A 161 -13.82 9.53 0.01
N LEU A 162 -13.88 10.25 1.13
CA LEU A 162 -13.91 11.72 1.15
C LEU A 162 -12.70 12.37 0.47
N GLU A 163 -11.52 11.74 0.55
CA GLU A 163 -10.32 12.27 -0.08
C GLU A 163 -10.48 12.38 -1.60
N TRP A 164 -11.24 11.50 -2.25
CA TRP A 164 -11.44 11.55 -3.70
C TRP A 164 -12.62 12.41 -4.15
N GLN A 165 -13.29 13.08 -3.21
CA GLN A 165 -14.38 14.02 -3.49
C GLN A 165 -13.90 15.48 -3.59
N VAL A 166 -12.61 15.74 -3.40
CA VAL A 166 -11.98 17.06 -3.57
C VAL A 166 -10.99 17.08 -4.73
N SER A 167 -10.53 18.26 -5.15
CA SER A 167 -9.57 18.42 -6.25
C SER A 167 -8.24 17.68 -6.00
N SER A 168 -7.51 17.43 -7.09
CA SER A 168 -6.17 16.83 -7.06
C SER A 168 -5.19 17.78 -7.76
N PRO A 169 -4.26 18.45 -7.04
CA PRO A 169 -4.02 18.37 -5.60
C PRO A 169 -5.15 18.98 -4.75
N PRO A 170 -5.26 18.59 -3.46
CA PRO A 170 -6.24 19.18 -2.55
C PRO A 170 -5.94 20.67 -2.30
N PRO A 171 -6.97 21.49 -2.03
CA PRO A 171 -6.78 22.88 -1.63
C PRO A 171 -6.14 22.96 -0.24
N ILE A 172 -5.63 24.14 0.14
CA ILE A 172 -4.86 24.33 1.38
C ILE A 172 -5.60 23.90 2.66
N PHE A 173 -6.93 24.01 2.67
CA PHE A 173 -7.78 23.62 3.80
C PHE A 173 -8.45 22.25 3.61
N ASN A 174 -8.08 21.48 2.58
CA ASN A 174 -8.68 20.22 2.11
C ASN A 174 -10.15 20.34 1.67
N PHE A 175 -11.01 20.92 2.50
CA PHE A 175 -12.45 21.10 2.28
C PHE A 175 -12.86 22.53 2.62
N ASP A 176 -13.73 23.14 1.82
CA ASP A 176 -14.26 24.49 2.09
C ASP A 176 -15.24 24.53 3.28
N ALA A 177 -15.87 23.41 3.58
CA ALA A 177 -16.73 23.19 4.74
C ALA A 177 -16.59 21.76 5.24
N VAL A 178 -16.88 21.54 6.53
CA VAL A 178 -16.83 20.19 7.13
C VAL A 178 -17.87 19.29 6.45
N PRO A 179 -17.45 18.18 5.81
CA PRO A 179 -18.39 17.27 5.15
C PRO A 179 -19.24 16.52 6.15
N THR A 180 -20.50 16.25 5.80
CA THR A 180 -21.37 15.34 6.56
C THR A 180 -21.32 13.96 5.93
N VAL A 181 -20.89 12.95 6.68
CA VAL A 181 -20.85 11.55 6.23
C VAL A 181 -22.26 10.96 6.33
N VAL A 182 -22.79 10.46 5.21
CA VAL A 182 -24.19 9.97 5.10
C VAL A 182 -24.31 8.52 4.63
N GLY A 183 -23.19 7.90 4.22
CA GLY A 183 -23.17 6.52 3.73
C GLY A 183 -21.82 5.84 3.95
N GLY A 184 -21.74 4.55 3.66
CA GLY A 184 -20.51 3.77 3.79
C GLY A 184 -19.45 4.12 2.72
N PRO A 185 -18.14 4.02 3.03
CA PRO A 185 -17.06 4.33 2.08
C PRO A 185 -16.88 3.28 0.96
N TYR A 186 -17.58 2.13 1.06
CA TYR A 186 -17.41 0.97 0.18
C TYR A 186 -18.70 0.56 -0.54
N GLU A 187 -19.71 1.43 -0.61
CA GLU A 187 -21.00 1.18 -1.28
C GLU A 187 -20.89 1.24 -2.81
N TYR A 188 -19.86 0.61 -3.38
CA TYR A 188 -19.64 0.53 -4.80
C TYR A 188 -20.76 -0.29 -5.48
N GLY A 189 -21.33 0.25 -6.56
CA GLY A 189 -22.37 -0.43 -7.33
C GLY A 189 -23.80 -0.22 -6.84
N VAL A 190 -24.01 0.50 -5.74
CA VAL A 190 -25.34 0.92 -5.28
C VAL A 190 -25.72 2.21 -6.03
N PRO A 191 -26.82 2.23 -6.82
CA PRO A 191 -27.23 3.42 -7.55
C PRO A 191 -27.52 4.59 -6.60
N GLY A 192 -26.88 5.73 -6.83
CA GLY A 192 -27.10 6.94 -6.03
C GLY A 192 -26.44 6.94 -4.65
N ALA A 193 -25.55 5.99 -4.35
CA ALA A 193 -24.80 6.02 -3.09
C ALA A 193 -23.93 7.28 -3.00
N VAL A 194 -24.09 8.01 -1.91
CA VAL A 194 -23.32 9.22 -1.58
C VAL A 194 -22.63 8.97 -0.25
N HIS A 195 -21.32 9.06 -0.21
CA HIS A 195 -20.57 8.88 1.03
C HIS A 195 -20.53 10.15 1.88
N GLY A 196 -20.39 11.31 1.24
CA GLY A 196 -20.28 12.61 1.91
C GLY A 196 -21.05 13.71 1.19
N ILE A 197 -21.73 14.56 1.95
CA ILE A 197 -22.37 15.79 1.45
C ILE A 197 -21.52 16.97 1.87
N PHE A 198 -21.09 17.78 0.89
CA PHE A 198 -20.37 19.03 1.10
C PHE A 198 -21.37 20.18 1.06
N LYS A 199 -21.53 20.87 2.20
CA LYS A 199 -22.33 22.09 2.27
C LYS A 199 -21.56 23.25 1.64
N THR A 200 -22.26 24.18 1.02
CA THR A 200 -21.63 25.43 0.57
C THR A 200 -21.18 26.28 1.77
N PRO A 201 -20.16 27.14 1.63
CA PRO A 201 -19.71 28.02 2.73
C PRO A 201 -20.84 28.85 3.36
N ALA A 202 -21.81 29.28 2.56
CA ALA A 202 -22.99 30.02 3.00
C ALA A 202 -23.95 29.18 3.87
N GLU A 203 -24.08 27.88 3.59
CA GLU A 203 -24.90 26.95 4.38
C GLU A 203 -24.18 26.52 5.67
N ALA A 204 -22.85 26.39 5.62
CA ALA A 204 -22.05 26.06 6.80
C ALA A 204 -22.11 27.18 7.86
N GLN A 205 -21.98 28.45 7.46
CA GLN A 205 -22.08 29.61 8.35
C GLN A 205 -23.43 29.71 9.07
N ARG A 206 -24.54 29.34 8.40
CA ARG A 206 -25.88 29.35 9.01
C ARG A 206 -26.03 28.33 10.14
N VAL A 207 -25.38 27.17 10.02
CA VAL A 207 -25.41 26.12 11.05
C VAL A 207 -24.61 26.56 12.27
N THR A 208 -23.44 27.17 12.08
CA THR A 208 -22.64 27.71 13.19
C THR A 208 -23.36 28.84 13.90
N ALA A 209 -23.98 29.77 13.16
CA ALA A 209 -24.76 30.86 13.73
C ALA A 209 -26.02 30.39 14.49
N GLY A 210 -26.62 29.25 14.10
CA GLY A 210 -27.75 28.63 14.80
C GLY A 210 -27.35 27.91 16.08
N ALA A 211 -26.16 27.32 16.14
CA ALA A 211 -25.67 26.57 17.30
C ALA A 211 -25.23 27.47 18.48
N PHE A 212 -24.92 28.75 18.22
CA PHE A 212 -24.54 29.73 19.24
C PHE A 212 -25.68 30.64 19.74
N ARG A 213 -26.93 30.41 19.32
CA ARG A 213 -28.08 31.08 19.95
C ARG A 213 -28.32 30.46 21.33
N THR A 214 -27.92 31.16 22.39
CA THR A 214 -28.37 30.89 23.76
C THR A 214 -29.90 30.72 23.78
N PRO A 215 -30.44 29.70 24.46
CA PRO A 215 -31.88 29.60 24.63
C PRO A 215 -32.39 30.87 25.32
N PRO A 216 -33.57 31.41 24.96
CA PRO A 216 -34.15 32.51 25.71
C PRO A 216 -34.37 32.04 27.16
N SER A 217 -33.86 32.82 28.11
CA SER A 217 -34.08 32.59 29.54
C SER A 217 -35.57 32.46 29.80
N GLN A 218 -36.01 31.29 30.26
CA GLN A 218 -37.36 31.14 30.79
C GLN A 218 -37.44 31.98 32.07
N GLU A 219 -38.12 33.12 31.99
CA GLU A 219 -38.55 33.87 33.16
C GLU A 219 -39.51 32.97 33.96
N SER A 220 -39.10 32.65 35.18
CA SER A 220 -39.89 31.93 36.17
C SER A 220 -41.06 32.81 36.60
N HIS A 221 -42.26 32.48 36.13
CA HIS A 221 -43.48 32.88 36.80
C HIS A 221 -43.98 31.73 37.67
N THR A 222 -44.20 32.09 38.94
CA THR A 222 -44.71 31.34 40.11
C THR A 222 -43.72 30.45 40.85
#